data_AF-A0A098E9F0-F1
#
_entry.id   AF-A0A098E9F0-F1
#
_cell.length_a   1.000
_cell.length_b   1.000
_cell.length_c   1.000
_cell.angle_alpha   90.00
_cell.angle_beta   90.00
_cell.angle_gamma   90.00
#
_symmetry.space_group_name_H-M   'P 1'
#
loop_
_entity.id
_entity.type
_entity.pdbx_description
1 polymer ?
#
loop_
_entity_poly.entity_id
_entity_poly.type
_entity_poly.pdbx_seq_one_letter_code
_entity_poly.pdbx_strand_id
1 'polypeptide(L)'
;MTENIKRVGFGIRLAAYLIDGLIIGLIVFIIGVIFAAYIRQNIFAGGFVFACLFTGIILIPHLIFAEGKYGYTIGKRLCNLRVVTEDNRKIGYLKAFMRKISFIIPFLGPIDSLFIFRKNKQRLFDQVAKTIVIKYNGVVAN
;
A
#
# COMPACT_ATOMS: atom_id res chain seq x y z
N MET A 1 -24.12 1.83 -14.01
CA MET A 1 -23.51 3.09 -13.51
C MET A 1 -22.04 3.08 -13.93
N THR A 2 -21.76 3.50 -15.17
CA THR A 2 -20.40 3.61 -15.70
C THR A 2 -19.79 4.88 -15.12
N GLU A 3 -19.30 4.78 -13.88
CA GLU A 3 -18.37 5.78 -13.35
C GLU A 3 -17.26 5.97 -14.39
N ASN A 4 -16.88 7.23 -14.61
CA ASN A 4 -15.77 7.58 -15.49
C ASN A 4 -14.49 7.05 -14.83
N ILE A 5 -14.13 5.78 -15.09
CA ILE A 5 -13.00 5.11 -14.45
C ILE A 5 -11.70 5.75 -14.97
N LYS A 6 -11.27 6.81 -14.28
CA LYS A 6 -10.02 7.48 -14.60
C LYS A 6 -8.87 6.66 -14.02
N ARG A 7 -8.16 5.95 -14.91
CA ARG A 7 -6.95 5.20 -14.55
C ARG A 7 -5.86 6.15 -14.06
N VAL A 8 -5.30 5.82 -12.90
CA VAL A 8 -4.34 6.68 -12.20
C VAL A 8 -2.92 6.34 -12.62
N GLY A 9 -2.17 7.36 -13.03
CA GLY A 9 -0.77 7.25 -13.41
C GLY A 9 0.18 7.11 -12.22
N PHE A 10 1.48 6.97 -12.50
CA PHE A 10 2.50 6.71 -11.48
C PHE A 10 2.59 7.78 -10.40
N GLY A 11 2.60 9.08 -10.76
CA GLY A 11 2.86 10.17 -9.81
C GLY A 11 1.89 10.23 -8.62
N ILE A 12 0.58 10.08 -8.86
CA ILE A 12 -0.42 10.09 -7.77
C ILE A 12 -0.31 8.82 -6.91
N ARG A 13 0.10 7.69 -7.50
CA ARG A 13 0.38 6.47 -6.72
C ARG A 13 1.64 6.65 -5.87
N LEU A 14 2.68 7.28 -6.40
CA LEU A 14 3.90 7.59 -5.66
C LEU A 14 3.58 8.52 -4.48
N ALA A 15 2.78 9.57 -4.70
CA ALA A 15 2.32 10.44 -3.63
C ALA A 15 1.57 9.67 -2.53
N ALA A 16 0.67 8.75 -2.90
CA ALA A 16 -0.01 7.89 -1.94
C ALA A 16 0.96 6.99 -1.15
N TYR A 17 1.97 6.42 -1.81
CA TYR A 17 3.01 5.61 -1.16
C TYR A 17 3.90 6.44 -0.23
N LEU A 18 4.22 7.69 -0.59
CA LEU A 18 4.96 8.62 0.26
C LEU A 18 4.17 8.98 1.52
N ILE A 19 2.86 9.23 1.38
CA ILE A 19 1.97 9.50 2.52
C ILE A 19 1.85 8.26 3.41
N ASP A 20 1.63 7.09 2.82
CA ASP A 20 1.61 5.83 3.58
C ASP A 20 2.94 5.61 4.32
N GLY A 21 4.08 5.83 3.66
CA GLY A 21 5.41 5.72 4.26
C GLY A 21 5.66 6.71 5.39
N LEU A 22 5.20 7.96 5.24
CA LEU A 22 5.33 9.00 6.27
C LEU A 22 4.50 8.66 7.52
N ILE A 23 3.25 8.24 7.32
CA ILE A 23 2.35 7.86 8.42
C ILE A 23 2.92 6.67 9.18
N ILE A 24 3.32 5.63 8.46
CA ILE A 24 3.88 4.42 9.05
C ILE A 24 5.21 4.72 9.73
N GLY A 25 6.10 5.47 9.08
CA GLY A 25 7.40 5.86 9.62
C GLY A 25 7.26 6.67 10.91
N LEU A 26 6.29 7.60 10.97
CA LEU A 26 5.99 8.37 12.18
C LEU A 26 5.47 7.48 13.31
N ILE A 27 4.56 6.55 13.02
CA ILE A 27 4.04 5.60 14.02
C ILE A 27 5.20 4.74 14.57
N VAL A 28 6.04 4.20 13.70
CA VAL A 28 7.22 3.39 14.09
C VAL A 28 8.18 4.22 14.94
N PHE A 29 8.44 5.46 14.55
CA PHE A 29 9.32 6.37 15.28
C PHE A 29 8.79 6.65 16.69
N ILE A 30 7.50 7.00 16.82
CA ILE A 30 6.87 7.27 18.13
C ILE A 30 6.94 6.02 19.03
N ILE A 31 6.59 4.85 18.49
CA ILE A 31 6.67 3.58 19.24
C ILE A 31 8.12 3.29 19.66
N GLY A 32 9.08 3.50 18.76
CA GLY A 32 10.50 3.33 19.03
C GLY A 32 11.00 4.24 20.15
N VAL A 33 10.60 5.52 20.16
CA VAL A 33 10.96 6.48 21.21
C VAL A 33 10.33 6.10 22.56
N ILE A 34 9.05 5.74 22.59
CA ILE A 34 8.36 5.32 23.83
C ILE A 34 9.01 4.05 24.40
N PHE A 35 9.32 3.08 23.54
CA PHE A 35 9.94 1.82 23.94
C PHE A 35 11.38 2.04 24.43
N ALA A 36 12.16 2.89 23.75
CA ALA A 36 13.49 3.28 24.17
C ALA A 36 13.49 4.06 25.51
N ALA A 37 12.46 4.87 25.78
CA ALA A 37 12.29 5.54 27.06
C ALA A 37 11.91 4.58 28.20
N TYR A 38 11.15 3.51 27.89
CA TYR A 38 10.76 2.48 28.86
C TYR A 38 11.94 1.57 29.25
N ILE A 39 12.78 1.20 28.28
CA ILE A 39 14.00 0.43 28.53
C ILE A 39 15.13 1.41 28.84
N ARG A 40 15.30 1.74 30.13
CA ARG A 40 16.32 2.65 30.65
C ARG A 40 17.75 2.10 30.49
N GLN A 41 18.23 1.85 29.28
CA GLN A 41 19.63 1.51 28.95
C GLN A 41 19.98 1.86 27.47
N ASN A 42 21.28 1.97 27.17
CA ASN A 42 21.92 2.28 25.87
C ASN A 42 21.60 1.28 24.73
N ILE A 43 20.33 0.96 24.48
CA ILE A 43 19.83 0.00 23.49
C ILE A 43 19.07 0.75 22.38
N PHE A 44 19.45 2.01 22.11
CA PHE A 44 18.78 2.84 21.11
C PHE A 44 18.75 2.16 19.72
N ALA A 45 19.79 1.40 19.38
CA ALA A 45 19.84 0.61 18.16
C ALA A 45 18.98 -0.68 18.23
N GLY A 46 19.03 -1.41 19.36
CA GLY A 46 18.33 -2.69 19.49
C GLY A 46 16.81 -2.56 19.59
N GLY A 47 16.32 -1.57 20.34
CA GLY A 47 14.89 -1.28 20.47
C GLY A 47 14.28 -0.77 19.16
N PHE A 48 15.03 0.03 18.40
CA PHE A 48 14.62 0.49 17.09
C PHE A 48 14.51 -0.66 16.07
N VAL A 49 15.51 -1.55 16.01
CA VAL A 49 15.49 -2.73 15.13
C VAL A 49 14.33 -3.66 15.48
N PHE A 50 14.08 -3.93 16.77
CA PHE A 50 12.93 -4.72 17.21
C PHE A 50 11.60 -4.04 16.85
N ALA A 51 11.46 -2.73 17.06
CA ALA A 51 10.24 -2.00 16.69
C ALA A 51 9.99 -2.05 15.19
N CYS A 52 11.04 -1.90 14.35
CA CYS A 52 10.96 -2.02 12.90
C CYS A 52 10.56 -3.44 12.46
N LEU A 53 11.15 -4.48 13.07
CA LEU A 53 10.79 -5.87 12.79
C LEU A 53 9.34 -6.16 13.18
N PHE A 54 8.92 -5.71 14.36
CA PHE A 54 7.57 -5.92 14.89
C PHE A 54 6.50 -5.20 14.05
N THR A 55 6.78 -3.98 13.60
CA THR A 55 5.90 -3.24 12.70
C THR A 55 5.86 -3.87 11.32
N GLY A 56 6.98 -4.34 10.76
CA GLY A 56 6.98 -5.10 9.50
C GLY A 56 6.08 -6.35 9.57
N ILE A 57 6.17 -7.10 10.67
CA ILE A 57 5.42 -8.36 10.85
C ILE A 57 3.91 -8.12 11.00
N ILE A 58 3.48 -7.05 11.69
CA ILE A 58 2.05 -6.82 11.98
C ILE A 58 1.38 -5.94 10.93
N LEU A 59 2.09 -4.92 10.45
CA LEU A 59 1.51 -3.89 9.59
C LEU A 59 1.40 -4.34 8.13
N ILE A 60 2.35 -5.12 7.62
CA ILE A 60 2.32 -5.62 6.24
C ILE A 60 1.08 -6.51 6.01
N PRO A 61 0.77 -7.50 6.87
CA PRO A 61 -0.47 -8.25 6.78
C PRO A 61 -1.69 -7.34 6.88
N HIS A 62 -1.72 -6.41 7.85
CA HIS A 62 -2.85 -5.50 8.00
C HIS A 62 -3.09 -4.66 6.73
N LEU A 63 -2.04 -4.21 6.05
CA LEU A 63 -2.15 -3.51 4.77
C LEU A 63 -2.68 -4.41 3.64
N ILE A 64 -2.32 -5.69 3.61
CA ILE A 64 -2.88 -6.67 2.66
C ILE A 64 -4.36 -6.91 2.95
N PHE A 65 -4.72 -7.07 4.22
CA PHE A 65 -6.12 -7.22 4.64
C PHE A 65 -6.95 -5.98 4.31
N ALA A 66 -6.41 -4.78 4.58
CA ALA A 66 -7.08 -3.52 4.27
C ALA A 66 -7.31 -3.36 2.76
N GLU A 67 -6.29 -3.63 1.93
CA GLU A 67 -6.46 -3.63 0.47
C GLU A 67 -7.42 -4.72 -0.01
N GLY A 68 -7.40 -5.91 0.58
CA GLY A 68 -8.29 -7.01 0.20
C GLY A 68 -9.76 -6.74 0.51
N LYS A 69 -10.05 -6.13 1.67
CA LYS A 69 -11.42 -5.86 2.16
C LYS A 69 -11.99 -4.54 1.64
N TYR A 70 -11.18 -3.48 1.68
CA TYR A 70 -11.62 -2.11 1.38
C TYR A 70 -11.11 -1.59 0.03
N GLY A 71 -10.07 -2.18 -0.53
CA GLY A 71 -9.46 -1.75 -1.79
C GLY A 71 -8.56 -0.52 -1.67
N TYR A 72 -8.27 -0.03 -0.47
CA TYR A 72 -7.41 1.12 -0.27
C TYR A 72 -6.61 1.02 1.03
N THR A 73 -5.43 1.66 1.04
CA THR A 73 -4.64 2.00 2.23
C THR A 73 -4.98 3.42 2.70
N ILE A 74 -4.42 3.87 3.82
CA ILE A 74 -4.70 5.20 4.38
C ILE A 74 -4.26 6.30 3.40
N GLY A 75 -3.03 6.24 2.90
CA GLY A 75 -2.47 7.17 1.92
C GLY A 75 -3.21 7.10 0.58
N LYS A 76 -3.60 5.91 0.13
CA LYS A 76 -4.47 5.77 -1.05
C LYS A 76 -5.83 6.44 -0.84
N ARG A 77 -6.45 6.27 0.33
CA ARG A 77 -7.73 6.93 0.66
C ARG A 77 -7.59 8.45 0.64
N LEU A 78 -6.51 8.99 1.20
CA LEU A 78 -6.21 10.43 1.19
C LEU A 78 -6.02 10.96 -0.24
N CYS A 79 -5.42 10.18 -1.14
CA CYS A 79 -5.31 10.50 -2.56
C CYS A 79 -6.57 10.18 -3.38
N ASN A 80 -7.66 9.76 -2.74
CA ASN A 80 -8.90 9.29 -3.37
C ASN A 80 -8.69 8.16 -4.38
N LEU A 81 -7.82 7.21 -4.03
CA LEU A 81 -7.47 6.04 -4.81
C LEU A 81 -8.13 4.80 -4.24
N ARG A 82 -8.69 3.99 -5.14
CA ARG A 82 -9.20 2.66 -4.82
C ARG A 82 -8.68 1.66 -5.83
N VAL A 83 -8.37 0.47 -5.37
CA VAL A 83 -8.06 -0.68 -6.21
C VAL A 83 -9.31 -1.55 -6.31
N VAL A 84 -9.68 -1.87 -7.54
CA VAL A 84 -10.83 -2.70 -7.88
C VAL A 84 -10.42 -3.72 -8.93
N THR A 85 -11.22 -4.77 -9.13
CA THR A 85 -11.05 -5.65 -10.30
C THR A 85 -11.44 -4.91 -11.58
N GLU A 86 -11.07 -5.44 -12.74
CA GLU A 86 -11.52 -4.89 -14.03
C GLU A 86 -13.05 -4.81 -14.14
N ASP A 87 -13.76 -5.73 -13.49
CA ASP A 87 -15.23 -5.74 -13.36
C ASP A 87 -15.78 -4.77 -12.28
N ASN A 88 -14.96 -3.85 -11.77
CA ASN A 88 -15.31 -2.91 -10.70
C ASN A 88 -15.79 -3.55 -9.38
N ARG A 89 -15.29 -4.75 -9.05
CA ARG A 89 -15.60 -5.44 -7.78
C ARG A 89 -14.47 -5.31 -6.79
N LYS A 90 -14.77 -5.67 -5.53
CA LYS A 90 -13.76 -5.84 -4.49
C LYS A 90 -12.76 -6.91 -4.91
N ILE A 91 -11.49 -6.65 -4.64
CA ILE A 91 -10.36 -7.44 -5.11
C ILE A 91 -10.31 -8.80 -4.39
N GLY A 92 -10.67 -8.83 -3.11
CA GLY A 92 -10.50 -9.98 -2.24
C GLY A 92 -9.04 -10.19 -1.83
N TYR A 93 -8.83 -11.03 -0.83
CA TYR A 93 -7.51 -11.25 -0.22
C TYR A 93 -6.51 -11.91 -1.17
N LEU A 94 -6.96 -12.86 -2.00
CA LEU A 94 -6.11 -13.62 -2.91
C LEU A 94 -5.47 -12.71 -3.97
N LYS A 95 -6.27 -11.89 -4.66
CA LYS A 95 -5.77 -10.93 -5.65
C LYS A 95 -4.94 -9.81 -5.01
N ALA A 96 -5.27 -9.39 -3.78
CA ALA A 96 -4.45 -8.43 -3.03
C ALA A 96 -3.06 -9.00 -2.70
N PHE A 97 -2.98 -10.27 -2.32
CA PHE A 97 -1.73 -10.97 -2.11
C PHE A 97 -0.92 -11.11 -3.41
N MET A 98 -1.54 -11.55 -4.51
CA MET A 98 -0.88 -11.65 -5.83
C MET A 98 -0.27 -10.31 -6.28
N ARG A 99 -0.95 -9.19 -6.03
CA ARG A 99 -0.43 -7.85 -6.30
C ARG A 99 0.80 -7.47 -5.47
N LYS A 100 0.93 -8.03 -4.25
CA LYS A 100 2.06 -7.76 -3.35
C LYS A 100 3.26 -8.68 -3.57
N ILE A 101 3.12 -9.75 -4.37
CA ILE A 101 4.25 -10.65 -4.70
C ILE A 101 5.43 -9.89 -5.31
N SER A 102 5.18 -8.83 -6.09
CA SER A 102 6.25 -7.99 -6.65
C SER A 102 7.11 -7.28 -5.59
N PHE A 103 6.57 -7.07 -4.39
CA PHE A 103 7.33 -6.50 -3.27
C PHE A 103 8.06 -7.56 -2.45
N ILE A 104 7.64 -8.83 -2.52
CA ILE A 104 8.32 -9.95 -1.84
C ILE A 104 9.60 -10.33 -2.60
N ILE A 105 9.59 -10.24 -3.94
CA ILE A 105 10.75 -10.58 -4.76
C ILE A 105 11.49 -9.29 -5.15
N PRO A 106 12.69 -9.01 -4.59
CA PRO A 106 13.37 -7.71 -4.74
C PRO A 106 13.62 -7.29 -6.20
N PHE A 107 13.87 -8.25 -7.07
CA PHE A 107 14.13 -8.00 -8.49
C PHE A 107 12.86 -7.69 -9.30
N LEU A 108 11.67 -8.10 -8.83
CA LEU A 108 10.42 -7.89 -9.56
C LEU A 108 9.77 -6.55 -9.23
N GLY A 109 10.08 -5.93 -8.09
CA GLY A 109 9.52 -4.63 -7.71
C GLY A 109 9.81 -3.50 -8.73
N PRO A 110 11.08 -3.27 -9.13
CA PRO A 110 11.44 -2.26 -10.13
C PRO A 110 10.84 -2.56 -11.50
N ILE A 111 10.85 -3.83 -11.92
CA ILE A 111 10.28 -4.31 -13.19
C ILE A 111 8.77 -4.06 -13.20
N ASP A 112 8.08 -4.42 -12.13
CA ASP A 112 6.64 -4.24 -11.98
C ASP A 112 6.23 -2.76 -12.00
N SER A 113 7.05 -1.90 -11.40
CA SER A 113 6.85 -0.45 -11.44
C SER A 113 7.09 0.15 -12.82
N LEU A 114 7.99 -0.40 -13.63
CA LEU A 114 8.26 0.09 -15.00
C LEU A 114 7.05 -0.09 -15.92
N PHE A 115 6.26 -1.14 -15.72
CA PHE A 115 5.08 -1.42 -16.56
C PHE A 115 3.96 -0.38 -16.42
N ILE A 116 3.98 0.43 -15.35
CA ILE A 116 2.98 1.47 -15.13
C ILE A 116 3.04 2.61 -16.16
N PHE A 117 4.18 2.80 -16.83
CA PHE A 117 4.35 3.84 -17.85
C PHE A 117 3.65 3.49 -19.18
N ARG A 118 3.15 2.26 -19.33
CA ARG A 118 2.35 1.84 -20.49
C ARG A 118 0.99 2.57 -20.52
N LYS A 119 0.38 2.72 -21.71
CA LYS A 119 -0.96 3.35 -21.91
C LYS A 119 -2.02 2.88 -20.91
N ASN A 120 -1.96 1.61 -20.48
CA ASN A 120 -2.92 1.02 -19.57
C ASN A 120 -2.77 1.46 -18.11
N LYS A 121 -1.66 2.12 -17.74
CA LYS A 121 -1.33 2.58 -16.37
C LYS A 121 -1.48 1.47 -15.32
N GLN A 122 -1.19 0.23 -15.66
CA GLN A 122 -1.26 -0.94 -14.76
C GLN A 122 0.15 -1.47 -14.52
N ARG A 123 0.44 -1.92 -13.30
CA ARG A 123 1.66 -2.68 -13.00
C ARG A 123 1.54 -4.10 -13.57
N LEU A 124 2.66 -4.80 -13.78
CA LEU A 124 2.66 -6.18 -14.28
C LEU A 124 1.83 -7.11 -13.39
N PHE A 125 1.98 -7.01 -12.07
CA PHE A 125 1.19 -7.79 -11.12
C PHE A 125 -0.24 -7.27 -10.93
N ASP A 126 -0.51 -6.00 -11.23
CA ASP A 126 -1.89 -5.52 -11.33
C ASP A 126 -2.62 -6.21 -12.49
N GLN A 127 -1.93 -6.44 -13.62
CA GLN A 127 -2.46 -7.16 -14.79
C GLN A 127 -2.66 -8.65 -14.50
N VAL A 128 -1.69 -9.31 -13.87
CA VAL A 128 -1.82 -10.71 -13.46
C VAL A 128 -3.00 -10.90 -12.49
N ALA A 129 -3.19 -9.96 -11.56
CA ALA A 129 -4.31 -9.99 -10.63
C ALA A 129 -5.65 -9.52 -11.25
N LYS A 130 -5.67 -9.07 -12.52
CA LYS A 130 -6.82 -8.45 -13.20
C LYS A 130 -7.45 -7.33 -12.38
N THR A 131 -6.61 -6.38 -12.00
CA THR A 131 -6.96 -5.25 -11.13
C THR A 131 -6.54 -3.91 -11.73
N ILE A 132 -7.26 -2.87 -11.33
CA ILE A 132 -7.02 -1.49 -11.73
C ILE A 132 -7.06 -0.57 -10.52
N VAL A 133 -6.24 0.49 -10.56
CA VAL A 133 -6.30 1.58 -9.58
C VAL A 133 -7.03 2.76 -10.21
N ILE A 134 -8.12 3.15 -9.57
CA ILE A 134 -9.05 4.15 -10.02
C ILE A 134 -9.02 5.33 -9.05
N LYS A 135 -9.21 6.54 -9.57
CA LYS A 135 -9.46 7.72 -8.74
C LYS A 135 -10.97 7.91 -8.64
N TYR A 136 -11.51 7.93 -7.43
CA TYR A 136 -12.92 8.28 -7.22
C TYR A 136 -13.01 9.77 -6.88
N ASN A 137 -13.80 10.53 -7.62
CA ASN A 137 -14.03 11.94 -7.33
C ASN A 137 -15.17 12.06 -6.31
N GLY A 138 -14.84 11.98 -5.01
CA GLY A 138 -15.73 12.38 -3.91
C GLY A 138 -17.00 11.55 -3.71
N VAL A 139 -17.23 11.14 -2.47
CA VAL A 139 -18.40 10.37 -1.98
C VAL A 139 -18.35 8.89 -2.35
N VAL A 140 -17.62 8.14 -1.53
CA VAL A 140 -17.96 6.75 -1.29
C VAL A 140 -19.30 6.77 -0.55
N ALA A 141 -20.43 6.70 -1.27
CA ALA A 141 -21.70 6.36 -0.66
C ALA A 141 -21.52 4.95 -0.05
N ASN A 142 -21.68 4.90 1.27
CA ASN A 142 -21.53 3.71 2.09
C ASN A 142 -22.78 2.84 1.96
#